data_AF-A0A9D6X6V1-F1
#
_entry.id   AF-A0A9D6X6V1-F1
#
_cell.length_a   1.000
_cell.length_b   1.000
_cell.length_c   1.000
_cell.angle_alpha   90.00
_cell.angle_beta   90.00
_cell.angle_gamma   90.00
#
_symmetry.space_group_name_H-M   'P 1'
#
loop_
_entity.id
_entity.type
_entity.pdbx_description
1 polymer ?
#
loop_
_entity_poly.entity_id
_entity_poly.type
_entity_poly.pdbx_seq_one_letter_code
_entity_poly.pdbx_strand_id
1 'polypeptide(L)' 'RTVGATSYLAGAGARDYMDFKKFEAAGIPVEMQDFRHPVYRQCYEPFIPGMAAIDLLLTCGGQSLHSLRSTRS' A
#
# COMPACT_ATOMS: atom_id res chain seq x y z
N ARG A 1 -7.61 -11.37 -22.63
CA ARG A 1 -7.14 -11.28 -21.21
C ARG A 1 -7.17 -12.70 -20.63
N THR A 2 -6.04 -13.26 -20.21
CA THR A 2 -5.93 -14.69 -19.81
C THR A 2 -6.48 -15.01 -18.42
N VAL A 3 -6.48 -14.02 -17.50
CA VAL A 3 -6.84 -14.19 -16.08
C VAL A 3 -8.02 -13.32 -15.61
N GLY A 4 -8.73 -12.65 -16.53
CA GLY A 4 -9.93 -11.88 -16.18
C GLY A 4 -9.75 -10.55 -15.43
N ALA A 5 -8.52 -10.01 -15.33
CA ALA A 5 -8.28 -8.71 -14.69
C ALA A 5 -9.07 -7.56 -15.37
N THR A 6 -9.58 -6.61 -14.57
CA THR A 6 -10.44 -5.50 -15.03
C THR A 6 -9.78 -4.13 -14.95
N SER A 7 -8.89 -3.92 -13.98
CA SER A 7 -8.17 -2.67 -13.73
C SER A 7 -6.69 -2.91 -13.39
N TYR A 8 -5.89 -1.84 -13.40
CA TYR A 8 -4.51 -1.81 -12.93
C TYR A 8 -4.43 -1.06 -11.60
N LEU A 9 -3.92 -1.71 -10.54
CA LEU A 9 -3.70 -1.07 -9.25
C LEU A 9 -2.28 -0.48 -9.19
N ALA A 10 -2.19 0.84 -9.07
CA ALA A 10 -0.95 1.60 -9.04
C ALA A 10 -0.59 2.05 -7.61
N GLY A 11 0.68 1.96 -7.23
CA GLY A 11 1.17 2.49 -5.95
C GLY A 11 1.15 4.03 -5.90
N ALA A 12 1.27 4.63 -4.71
CA ALA A 12 1.19 6.09 -4.53
C ALA A 12 2.18 6.89 -5.40
N GLY A 13 3.41 6.38 -5.59
CA GLY A 13 4.46 7.02 -6.42
C GLY A 13 4.21 6.93 -7.93
N ALA A 14 3.17 6.21 -8.39
CA ALA A 14 2.81 6.13 -9.80
C ALA A 14 2.56 7.49 -10.44
N ARG A 15 2.10 8.46 -9.66
CA ARG A 15 1.81 9.82 -10.12
C ARG A 15 3.04 10.52 -10.71
N ASP A 16 4.23 10.13 -10.28
CA ASP A 16 5.47 10.83 -10.63
C ASP A 16 6.09 10.34 -11.94
N TYR A 17 5.72 9.14 -12.42
CA TYR A 17 6.35 8.52 -13.59
C TYR A 17 5.41 7.82 -14.56
N MET A 18 4.17 7.51 -14.17
CA MET A 18 3.23 6.86 -15.08
C MET A 18 2.59 7.87 -16.03
N ASP A 19 2.55 7.50 -17.30
CA ASP A 19 1.77 8.19 -18.31
C ASP A 19 0.34 7.62 -18.35
N PHE A 20 -0.54 8.17 -17.51
CA PHE A 20 -1.93 7.71 -17.38
C PHE A 20 -2.71 7.78 -18.71
N LYS A 21 -2.32 8.65 -19.65
CA LYS A 21 -2.97 8.74 -20.96
C LYS A 21 -2.77 7.48 -21.79
N LYS A 22 -1.64 6.78 -21.63
CA LYS A 22 -1.42 5.49 -22.31
C LYS A 22 -2.34 4.40 -21.79
N PHE A 23 -2.62 4.39 -20.49
CA PHE A 23 -3.57 3.45 -19.88
C PHE A 23 -4.99 3.74 -20.33
N GLU A 24 -5.38 5.02 -20.33
CA GLU A 24 -6.68 5.48 -20.82
C GLU A 24 -6.89 5.10 -22.29
N ALA A 25 -5.92 5.38 -23.17
CA ALA A 25 -5.98 5.03 -24.58
C ALA A 25 -6.07 3.51 -24.83
N ALA A 26 -5.53 2.70 -23.90
CA ALA A 26 -5.63 1.24 -23.93
C ALA A 26 -6.94 0.71 -23.30
N GLY A 27 -7.81 1.58 -22.79
CA GLY A 27 -9.03 1.17 -22.08
C GLY A 27 -8.73 0.42 -20.78
N ILE A 28 -7.64 0.78 -20.09
CA ILE A 28 -7.21 0.18 -18.82
C ILE A 28 -7.49 1.18 -17.70
N PRO A 29 -8.55 0.96 -16.90
CA PRO A 29 -8.78 1.74 -15.70
C PRO A 29 -7.60 1.59 -14.74
N VAL A 30 -7.10 2.72 -14.21
CA VAL A 30 -6.05 2.73 -13.20
C VAL A 30 -6.65 3.14 -11.87
N GLU A 31 -6.49 2.29 -10.87
CA GLU A 31 -6.86 2.55 -9.48
C GLU A 31 -5.60 2.91 -8.69
N MET A 32 -5.68 3.94 -7.86
CA MET A 32 -4.56 4.32 -7.00
C MET A 32 -4.68 3.63 -5.64
N GLN A 33 -3.61 2.97 -5.21
CA GLN A 33 -3.49 2.43 -3.88
C GLN A 33 -3.36 3.58 -2.86
N ASP A 34 -4.28 3.65 -1.90
CA ASP A 34 -4.22 4.54 -0.73
C ASP A 34 -3.81 3.73 0.52
N PHE A 35 -2.55 3.31 0.58
CA PHE A 35 -2.05 2.59 1.76
C PHE A 35 -1.76 3.57 2.90
N ARG A 36 -2.47 3.40 4.02
CA ARG A 36 -2.26 4.16 5.25
C ARG A 36 -1.45 3.36 6.24
N HIS A 37 -0.24 3.83 6.53
CA HIS A 37 0.65 3.18 7.48
C HIS A 37 0.00 3.15 8.87
N PRO A 38 -0.09 1.97 9.52
CA PRO A 38 -0.46 1.93 10.93
C PRO A 38 0.64 2.56 11.77
N VAL A 39 0.24 3.31 12.79
CA VAL A 39 1.14 3.78 13.84
C VAL A 39 1.13 2.72 14.93
N TYR A 40 2.32 2.21 15.24
CA TYR A 40 2.53 1.17 16.24
C TYR A 40 3.82 1.44 17.01
N ARG A 41 4.01 0.74 18.12
CA ARG A 41 5.20 0.87 18.95
C ARG A 41 6.38 0.16 18.28
N GLN A 42 7.28 0.94 17.69
CA GLN A 42 8.59 0.46 17.20
C GLN A 42 9.60 0.31 18.35
N CYS A 43 10.75 -0.30 18.06
CA CYS A 43 11.83 -0.48 19.06
C CYS A 43 12.41 0.85 19.56
N TYR A 44 12.40 1.89 18.72
CA TYR A 44 12.98 3.19 19.00
C TYR A 44 12.00 4.30 18.61
N GLU A 45 12.15 5.44 19.29
CA GLU A 45 11.44 6.67 18.94
C GLU A 45 12.36 7.61 18.14
N PRO A 46 11.80 8.45 17.25
CA PRO A 46 10.38 8.55 16.89
C PRO A 46 9.91 7.44 15.94
N PHE A 47 8.60 7.31 15.74
CA PHE A 47 8.02 6.40 14.75
C PHE A 47 8.50 6.75 13.33
N ILE A 48 8.95 5.73 12.60
CA ILE A 48 9.39 5.81 11.21
C ILE A 48 8.37 5.06 10.33
N PRO A 49 7.59 5.77 9.49
CA PRO A 49 6.69 5.12 8.53
C PRO A 49 7.49 4.45 7.40
N GLY A 50 6.84 3.61 6.59
CA GLY A 50 7.52 2.99 5.44
C GLY A 50 8.43 1.80 5.74
N MET A 51 8.49 1.35 7.00
CA MET A 51 9.29 0.18 7.38
C MET A 51 8.74 -1.12 6.77
N ALA A 52 9.61 -2.13 6.66
CA ALA A 52 9.24 -3.46 6.18
C ALA A 52 8.17 -4.10 7.09
N ALA A 53 7.31 -4.94 6.53
CA ALA A 53 6.25 -5.61 7.31
C ALA A 53 6.78 -6.44 8.49
N ILE A 54 8.04 -6.91 8.41
CA ILE A 54 8.71 -7.62 9.50
C ILE A 54 8.98 -6.74 10.73
N ASP A 55 9.13 -5.42 10.56
CA ASP A 55 9.27 -4.47 11.69
C ASP A 55 8.02 -4.52 12.57
N LEU A 56 6.84 -4.37 11.96
CA LEU A 56 5.56 -4.51 12.65
C LEU A 56 5.38 -5.92 13.25
N LEU A 57 5.75 -6.98 12.52
CA LEU A 57 5.59 -8.35 13.00
C LEU A 57 6.43 -8.63 14.25
N LEU A 58 7.69 -8.20 14.26
CA LEU A 58 8.61 -8.48 15.36
C LEU A 58 8.42 -7.53 16.55
N THR A 59 7.89 -6.33 16.33
CA THR A 59 7.62 -5.37 17.42
C THR A 59 6.25 -5.58 18.07
N CYS A 60 5.23 -6.02 17.32
CA CYS A 60 3.86 -6.15 17.81
C CYS A 60 3.33 -7.60 17.88
N GLY A 61 4.03 -8.57 17.30
CA GLY A 61 3.69 -9.99 17.36
C GLY A 61 2.24 -10.29 16.93
N GLY A 62 1.46 -10.92 17.80
CA GLY A 62 0.06 -11.26 17.49
C GLY A 62 -0.86 -10.04 17.25
N GLN A 63 -0.45 -8.84 17.68
CA GLN A 63 -1.23 -7.61 17.48
C GLN A 63 -1.01 -6.97 16.11
N SER A 64 0.00 -7.40 15.35
CA SER A 64 0.36 -6.81 14.06
C SER A 64 -0.80 -6.77 13.06
N LEU A 65 -1.61 -7.84 13.01
CA LEU A 65 -2.77 -7.90 12.13
C LEU A 65 -3.88 -6.92 12.55
N HIS A 66 -4.08 -6.73 13.85
CA HIS A 66 -5.02 -5.75 14.37
C HIS A 66 -4.59 -4.33 13.99
N SER A 67 -3.31 -3.99 14.21
CA SER A 67 -2.74 -2.69 13.81
C SER A 67 -2.85 -2.45 12.31
N LEU A 68 -2.58 -3.44 11.45
CA LEU A 68 -2.76 -3.28 9.99
C LEU A 68 -4.20 -3.07 9.57
N ARG A 69 -5.15 -3.67 10.29
CA ARG A 69 -6.58 -3.60 9.93
C ARG A 69 -7.25 -2.34 10.43
N SER A 70 -6.76 -1.75 11.53
CA SER A 70 -7.33 -0.50 12.05
C SER A 70 -7.15 0.69 11.11
N THR A 71 -6.25 0.60 10.12
CA THR A 71 -6.02 1.65 9.12
C THR A 71 -6.69 1.40 7.77
N ARG A 72 -7.45 0.30 7.63
CA ARG A 72 -8.29 0.11 6.45
C ARG A 72 -9.47 1.07 6.50
N SER A 73 -9.68 1.80 5.40
CA SER A 73 -10.94 2.52 5.14
C SER A 73 -12.07 1.55 4.81
#